data_AF-A0A4U3M6K0-F1
#
_entry.id   AF-A0A4U3M6K0-F1
#
_cell.length_a   1.000
_cell.length_b   1.000
_cell.length_c   1.000
_cell.angle_alpha   90.00
_cell.angle_beta   90.00
_cell.angle_gamma   90.00
#
_symmetry.space_group_name_H-M   'P 1'
#
loop_
_entity.id
_entity.type
_entity.pdbx_description
1 polymer ?
#
loop_
_entity_poly.entity_id
_entity_poly.type
_entity_poly.pdbx_seq_one_letter_code
_entity_poly.pdbx_strand_id
1 'polypeptide(L)'
;MWGGYQFDKAGNIISRSKGNAQLAQHEANKEIERLTTLRKKMIQVNGGLSSAQEIFIDAMQAKAITTGYKHIIQTEIDGLTKWLKKEIENAHELWQHTKADAQRWGQHLSETEKITALAEGNVTEFSTVHQPVNEYETILTMLRNIQAELDQLLAQIKATIDQQVATDSELANYFS
;
A
#
# COMPACT_ATOMS: atom_id res chain seq x y z
N MET A 1 -2.63 -4.58 30.85
CA MET A 1 -2.87 -3.26 30.22
C MET A 1 -3.49 -3.53 28.86
N TRP A 2 -4.80 -3.35 28.73
CA TRP A 2 -5.56 -3.64 27.52
C TRP A 2 -5.57 -2.38 26.63
N GLY A 3 -4.99 -2.47 25.43
CA GLY A 3 -4.89 -1.36 24.49
C GLY A 3 -6.28 -1.01 23.95
N GLY A 4 -6.81 0.13 24.38
CA GLY A 4 -8.08 0.67 23.87
C GLY A 4 -7.91 1.23 22.46
N TYR A 5 -8.76 0.79 21.54
CA TYR A 5 -8.93 1.39 20.22
C TYR A 5 -9.45 2.82 20.39
N GLN A 6 -8.87 3.77 19.65
CA GLN A 6 -9.39 5.14 19.54
C GLN A 6 -10.13 5.26 18.22
N PHE A 7 -11.32 5.87 18.24
CA PHE A 7 -12.16 6.09 17.06
C PHE A 7 -12.33 7.59 16.80
N ASP A 8 -12.40 7.99 15.53
CA ASP A 8 -12.74 9.34 15.12
C ASP A 8 -14.25 9.61 15.27
N LYS A 9 -14.67 10.84 14.99
CA LYS A 9 -16.07 11.27 15.12
C LYS A 9 -17.03 10.58 14.13
N ALA A 10 -16.50 9.91 13.11
CA ALA A 10 -17.26 9.12 12.14
C ALA A 10 -17.22 7.61 12.47
N GLY A 11 -16.57 7.21 13.56
CA GLY A 11 -16.46 5.81 13.99
C GLY A 11 -15.31 5.04 13.35
N ASN A 12 -14.37 5.71 12.66
CA ASN A 12 -13.20 5.06 12.09
C ASN A 12 -12.05 4.98 13.10
N ILE A 13 -11.26 3.91 13.07
CA ILE A 13 -10.12 3.78 14.00
C ILE A 13 -9.05 4.84 13.70
N ILE A 14 -8.67 5.60 14.73
CA ILE A 14 -7.54 6.53 14.72
C ILE A 14 -6.26 5.68 14.81
N SER A 15 -5.64 5.43 13.66
CA SER A 15 -4.63 4.37 13.54
C SER A 15 -3.23 4.77 14.02
N ARG A 16 -2.63 3.91 14.85
CA ARG A 16 -1.22 3.52 14.68
C ARG A 16 -1.24 2.37 13.67
N SER A 17 -0.57 2.46 12.51
CA SER A 17 -0.66 1.53 11.36
C SER A 17 -0.86 0.03 11.70
N LYS A 18 -0.17 -0.45 12.74
CA LYS A 18 -0.31 -1.82 13.29
C LYS A 18 -1.75 -2.23 13.65
N GLY A 19 -2.58 -1.31 14.17
CA GLY A 19 -3.97 -1.59 14.53
C GLY A 19 -4.86 -1.81 13.31
N ASN A 20 -4.64 -1.05 12.22
CA ASN A 20 -5.38 -1.24 10.97
C ASN A 20 -4.97 -2.54 10.27
N ALA A 21 -3.67 -2.86 10.29
CA ALA A 21 -3.18 -4.11 9.71
C ALA A 21 -3.76 -5.34 10.42
N GLN A 22 -3.80 -5.31 11.76
CA GLN A 22 -4.41 -6.37 12.57
C GLN A 22 -5.92 -6.49 12.31
N LEU A 23 -6.63 -5.38 12.15
CA LEU A 23 -8.05 -5.39 11.80
C LEU A 23 -8.28 -6.02 10.42
N ALA A 24 -7.56 -5.57 9.39
CA ALA A 24 -7.68 -6.10 8.04
C ALA A 24 -7.38 -7.61 7.99
N GLN A 25 -6.38 -8.06 8.75
CA GLN A 25 -6.08 -9.48 8.89
C GLN A 25 -7.21 -10.25 9.61
N HIS A 26 -7.76 -9.68 10.68
CA HIS A 26 -8.87 -10.28 11.40
C HIS A 26 -10.13 -10.41 10.52
N GLU A 27 -10.47 -9.38 9.75
CA GLU A 27 -11.60 -9.38 8.82
C GLU A 27 -11.42 -10.42 7.70
N ALA A 28 -10.21 -10.51 7.12
CA ALA A 28 -9.90 -11.53 6.12
C ALA A 28 -10.06 -12.95 6.68
N ASN A 29 -9.54 -13.21 7.90
CA ASN A 29 -9.66 -14.51 8.55
C ASN A 29 -11.13 -14.87 8.84
N LYS A 30 -11.93 -13.91 9.31
CA LYS A 30 -13.36 -14.11 9.56
C LYS A 30 -14.11 -14.49 8.28
N GLU A 31 -13.77 -13.86 7.15
CA GLU A 31 -14.38 -14.22 5.87
C GLU A 31 -13.94 -15.62 5.41
N ILE A 32 -12.66 -15.98 5.58
CA ILE A 32 -12.18 -17.35 5.29
C ILE A 32 -12.92 -18.40 6.13
N GLU A 33 -13.16 -18.14 7.41
CA GLU A 33 -13.95 -19.04 8.28
C GLU A 33 -15.40 -19.16 7.82
N ARG A 34 -16.02 -18.04 7.41
CA ARG A 34 -17.36 -18.02 6.82
C ARG A 34 -17.42 -18.86 5.55
N LEU A 35 -16.45 -18.70 4.66
CA LEU A 35 -16.33 -19.46 3.40
C LEU A 35 -16.08 -20.96 3.64
N THR A 36 -15.29 -21.30 4.65
CA THR A 36 -15.06 -22.69 5.06
C THR A 36 -16.37 -23.32 5.58
N THR A 37 -17.18 -22.55 6.30
CA THR A 37 -18.49 -22.99 6.77
C THR A 37 -19.48 -23.16 5.61
N LEU A 38 -19.48 -22.23 4.65
CA LEU A 38 -20.29 -22.32 3.44
C LEU A 38 -19.94 -23.57 2.62
N ARG A 39 -18.64 -23.82 2.40
CA ARG A 39 -18.15 -25.03 1.72
C ARG A 39 -18.70 -26.30 2.36
N LYS A 40 -18.65 -26.42 3.70
CA LYS A 40 -19.19 -27.58 4.43
C LYS A 40 -20.69 -27.74 4.21
N LYS A 41 -21.46 -26.65 4.24
CA LYS A 41 -22.91 -26.68 4.00
C LYS A 41 -23.24 -27.14 2.57
N MET A 42 -22.53 -26.62 1.56
CA MET A 42 -22.74 -27.01 0.17
C MET A 42 -22.47 -28.51 -0.04
N ILE A 43 -21.39 -29.05 0.54
CA ILE A 43 -21.09 -30.48 0.51
C ILE A 43 -22.20 -31.31 1.18
N GLN A 44 -22.72 -30.86 2.33
CA GLN A 44 -23.79 -31.55 3.05
C GLN A 44 -25.10 -31.61 2.26
N VAL A 45 -25.44 -30.54 1.54
CA VAL A 45 -26.69 -30.46 0.77
C VAL A 45 -26.58 -31.22 -0.56
N ASN A 46 -25.45 -31.10 -1.26
CA ASN A 46 -25.29 -31.58 -2.64
C ASN A 46 -24.57 -32.94 -2.74
N GLY A 47 -24.05 -33.49 -1.63
CA GLY A 47 -23.25 -34.72 -1.64
C GLY A 47 -21.83 -34.55 -2.20
N GLY A 48 -21.45 -33.33 -2.56
CA GLY A 48 -20.17 -32.94 -3.16
C GLY A 48 -20.23 -31.49 -3.67
N LEU A 49 -19.12 -30.97 -4.21
CA LEU A 49 -19.10 -29.68 -4.89
C LEU A 49 -19.02 -29.90 -6.40
N SER A 50 -19.72 -29.07 -7.18
CA SER A 50 -19.44 -28.94 -8.61
C SER A 50 -18.10 -28.22 -8.82
N SER A 51 -17.46 -28.40 -9.97
CA SER A 51 -16.24 -27.67 -10.31
C SER A 51 -16.44 -26.14 -10.28
N ALA A 52 -17.63 -25.66 -10.66
CA ALA A 52 -17.97 -24.24 -10.58
C ALA A 52 -18.04 -23.76 -9.13
N GLN A 53 -18.63 -24.56 -8.23
CA GLN A 53 -18.70 -24.26 -6.80
C GLN A 53 -17.31 -24.27 -6.13
N GLU A 54 -16.42 -25.19 -6.53
CA GLU A 54 -15.02 -25.21 -6.06
C GLU A 54 -14.27 -23.94 -6.45
N ILE A 55 -14.26 -23.61 -7.75
CA ILE A 55 -13.61 -22.41 -8.29
C ILE A 55 -14.17 -21.15 -7.62
N PHE A 56 -15.49 -21.10 -7.42
CA PHE A 56 -16.16 -19.98 -6.78
C PHE A 56 -15.67 -19.78 -5.33
N ILE A 57 -15.65 -20.82 -4.51
CA ILE A 57 -15.20 -20.71 -3.11
C ILE A 57 -13.72 -20.35 -3.06
N ASP A 58 -12.88 -20.94 -3.90
CA ASP A 58 -11.45 -20.62 -3.96
C ASP A 58 -11.22 -19.16 -4.38
N ALA A 59 -11.96 -18.66 -5.37
CA ALA A 59 -11.91 -17.26 -5.79
C ALA A 59 -12.40 -16.31 -4.68
N MET A 60 -13.43 -16.69 -3.91
CA MET A 60 -13.86 -15.90 -2.75
C MET A 60 -12.80 -15.87 -1.64
N GLN A 61 -12.11 -16.98 -1.38
CA GLN A 61 -11.01 -17.02 -0.40
C GLN A 61 -9.83 -16.17 -0.87
N ALA A 62 -9.45 -16.28 -2.14
CA ALA A 62 -8.43 -15.43 -2.75
C ALA A 62 -8.81 -13.94 -2.64
N LYS A 63 -10.07 -13.58 -2.90
CA LYS A 63 -10.57 -12.21 -2.72
C LYS A 63 -10.40 -11.71 -1.29
N ALA A 64 -10.79 -12.51 -0.30
CA ALA A 64 -10.68 -12.13 1.11
C ALA A 64 -9.22 -11.89 1.52
N ILE A 65 -8.32 -12.81 1.15
CA ILE A 65 -6.88 -12.70 1.42
C ILE A 65 -6.28 -11.46 0.74
N THR A 66 -6.50 -11.30 -0.57
CA THR A 66 -5.95 -10.17 -1.34
C THR A 66 -6.48 -8.83 -0.86
N THR A 67 -7.76 -8.75 -0.47
CA THR A 67 -8.34 -7.51 0.08
C THR A 67 -7.70 -7.15 1.42
N GLY A 68 -7.52 -8.13 2.32
CA GLY A 68 -6.83 -7.92 3.59
C GLY A 68 -5.40 -7.42 3.40
N TYR A 69 -4.63 -8.08 2.51
CA TYR A 69 -3.27 -7.63 2.19
C TYR A 69 -3.22 -6.26 1.54
N LYS A 70 -4.15 -5.96 0.62
CA LYS A 70 -4.21 -4.63 0.00
C LYS A 70 -4.37 -3.53 1.04
N HIS A 71 -5.23 -3.71 2.05
CA HIS A 71 -5.37 -2.72 3.12
C HIS A 71 -4.09 -2.53 3.94
N ILE A 72 -3.39 -3.63 4.26
CA ILE A 72 -2.12 -3.59 5.00
C ILE A 72 -1.07 -2.85 4.17
N ILE A 73 -0.87 -3.28 2.93
CA ILE A 73 0.13 -2.72 2.01
C ILE A 73 -0.16 -1.24 1.73
N GLN A 74 -1.43 -0.87 1.51
CA GLN A 74 -1.82 0.52 1.29
C GLN A 74 -1.39 1.43 2.44
N THR A 75 -1.57 0.98 3.68
CA THR A 75 -1.18 1.76 4.87
C THR A 75 0.34 2.00 4.91
N GLU A 76 1.13 0.97 4.60
CA GLU A 76 2.59 1.08 4.55
C GLU A 76 3.06 1.95 3.38
N ILE A 77 2.43 1.80 2.20
CA ILE A 77 2.71 2.62 1.01
C ILE A 77 2.40 4.10 1.29
N ASP A 78 1.30 4.42 1.96
CA ASP A 78 0.94 5.79 2.31
C ASP A 78 2.00 6.41 3.26
N GLY A 79 2.46 5.62 4.24
CA GLY A 79 3.54 6.02 5.15
C GLY A 79 4.85 6.30 4.43
N LEU A 80 5.29 5.37 3.58
CA LEU A 80 6.51 5.50 2.77
C LEU A 80 6.41 6.66 1.78
N THR A 81 5.27 6.83 1.12
CA THR A 81 5.03 7.92 0.17
C THR A 81 5.14 9.27 0.87
N LYS A 82 4.56 9.41 2.07
CA LYS A 82 4.67 10.64 2.86
C LYS A 82 6.12 10.91 3.27
N TRP A 83 6.83 9.88 3.73
CA TRP A 83 8.23 10.01 4.11
C TRP A 83 9.12 10.42 2.93
N LEU A 84 9.04 9.72 1.79
CA LEU A 84 9.82 10.01 0.59
C LEU A 84 9.56 11.42 0.05
N LYS A 85 8.29 11.87 0.02
CA LYS A 85 7.96 13.25 -0.35
C LYS A 85 8.60 14.26 0.58
N LYS A 86 8.64 13.97 1.88
CA LYS A 86 9.32 14.83 2.85
C LYS A 86 10.83 14.85 2.63
N GLU A 87 11.44 13.72 2.28
CA GLU A 87 12.88 13.70 1.96
C GLU A 87 13.21 14.45 0.67
N ILE A 88 12.33 14.45 -0.33
CA ILE A 88 12.47 15.31 -1.51
C ILE A 88 12.46 16.79 -1.11
N GLU A 89 11.52 17.21 -0.25
CA GLU A 89 11.50 18.57 0.28
C GLU A 89 12.78 18.89 1.07
N ASN A 90 13.21 17.98 1.96
CA ASN A 90 14.41 18.16 2.77
C ASN A 90 15.68 18.29 1.91
N ALA A 91 15.78 17.55 0.80
CA ALA A 91 16.91 17.65 -0.13
C ALA A 91 17.01 19.06 -0.74
N HIS A 92 15.88 19.62 -1.17
CA HIS A 92 15.83 21.00 -1.66
C HIS A 92 16.13 22.03 -0.57
N GLU A 93 15.54 21.88 0.62
CA GLU A 93 15.79 22.76 1.77
C GLU A 93 17.28 22.74 2.16
N LEU A 94 17.88 21.55 2.24
CA LEU A 94 19.30 21.36 2.54
C LEU A 94 20.18 22.12 1.54
N TRP A 95 19.88 22.04 0.25
CA TRP A 95 20.62 22.79 -0.77
C TRP A 95 20.47 24.30 -0.62
N GLN A 96 19.27 24.81 -0.31
CA GLN A 96 19.09 26.24 -0.04
C GLN A 96 19.85 26.71 1.20
N HIS A 97 19.81 25.94 2.29
CA HIS A 97 20.57 26.21 3.50
C HIS A 97 22.08 26.20 3.24
N THR A 98 22.56 25.23 2.45
CA THR A 98 23.96 25.11 2.07
C THR A 98 24.44 26.36 1.30
N LYS A 99 23.65 26.84 0.33
CA LYS A 99 23.96 28.08 -0.39
C LYS A 99 23.93 29.30 0.53
N ALA A 100 22.97 29.38 1.45
CA ALA A 100 22.88 30.47 2.41
C ALA A 100 24.10 30.49 3.36
N ASP A 101 24.56 29.33 3.82
CA ASP A 101 25.75 29.20 4.65
C ASP A 101 27.01 29.57 3.86
N ALA A 102 27.15 29.09 2.61
CA ALA A 102 28.26 29.47 1.75
C ALA A 102 28.30 31.00 1.48
N GLN A 103 27.14 31.63 1.31
CA GLN A 103 27.03 33.09 1.19
C GLN A 103 27.47 33.80 2.48
N ARG A 104 27.06 33.29 3.65
CA ARG A 104 27.36 33.88 4.95
C ARG A 104 28.85 33.77 5.31
N TRP A 105 29.43 32.59 5.16
CA TRP A 105 30.81 32.31 5.57
C TRP A 105 31.82 32.71 4.50
N GLY A 106 31.44 32.61 3.22
CA GLY A 106 32.26 33.01 2.07
C GLY A 106 32.00 34.44 1.61
N GLN A 107 31.65 35.38 2.50
CA GLN A 107 31.23 36.73 2.10
C GLN A 107 32.23 37.51 1.22
N HIS A 108 33.52 37.14 1.28
CA HIS A 108 34.60 37.73 0.48
C HIS A 108 34.91 36.97 -0.81
N LEU A 109 34.22 35.85 -1.05
CA LEU A 109 34.37 35.00 -2.22
C LEU A 109 33.30 35.37 -3.26
N SER A 110 33.67 35.26 -4.53
CA SER A 110 32.72 35.24 -5.65
C SER A 110 31.79 34.02 -5.56
N GLU A 111 30.69 34.05 -6.30
CA GLU A 111 29.75 32.92 -6.35
C GLU A 111 30.43 31.64 -6.85
N THR A 112 31.28 31.75 -7.87
CA THR A 112 32.03 30.61 -8.42
C THR A 112 32.99 30.00 -7.41
N GLU A 113 33.66 30.83 -6.60
CA GLU A 113 34.57 30.34 -5.54
C GLU A 113 33.81 29.62 -4.43
N LYS A 114 32.60 30.10 -4.07
CA LYS A 114 31.73 29.42 -3.09
C LYS A 114 31.28 28.06 -3.60
N ILE A 115 30.78 27.99 -4.83
CA ILE A 115 30.33 26.73 -5.44
C ILE A 115 31.50 25.74 -5.59
N THR A 116 32.69 26.23 -5.98
CA THR A 116 33.91 25.41 -6.05
C THR A 116 34.29 24.85 -4.68
N ALA A 117 34.30 25.68 -3.63
CA ALA A 117 34.62 25.24 -2.27
C ALA A 117 33.63 24.21 -1.72
N LEU A 118 32.34 24.35 -2.02
CA LEU A 118 31.34 23.32 -1.70
C LEU A 118 31.62 22.01 -2.45
N ALA A 119 31.93 22.10 -3.75
CA ALA A 119 32.23 20.95 -4.59
C ALA A 119 33.51 20.20 -4.14
N GLU A 120 34.53 20.90 -3.65
CA GLU A 120 35.73 20.30 -3.03
C GLU A 120 35.38 19.44 -1.80
N GLY A 121 34.30 19.80 -1.09
CA GLY A 121 33.71 19.02 -0.01
C GLY A 121 32.73 17.93 -0.46
N ASN A 122 32.62 17.66 -1.77
CA ASN A 122 31.62 16.79 -2.40
C ASN A 122 30.16 17.24 -2.22
N VAL A 123 29.94 18.51 -1.85
CA VAL A 123 28.60 19.08 -1.70
C VAL A 123 28.24 19.81 -3.00
N THR A 124 27.41 19.19 -3.81
CA THR A 124 26.94 19.74 -5.09
C THR A 124 25.42 19.68 -5.14
N GLU A 125 24.80 20.50 -6.00
CA GLU A 125 23.35 20.37 -6.26
C GLU A 125 23.00 18.96 -6.76
N PHE A 126 23.88 18.36 -7.55
CA PHE A 126 23.70 16.99 -8.01
C PHE A 126 23.67 15.98 -6.86
N SER A 127 24.69 15.98 -5.99
CA SER A 127 24.80 15.04 -4.86
C SER A 127 23.77 15.30 -3.75
N THR A 128 23.30 16.55 -3.61
CA THR A 128 22.38 16.96 -2.53
C THR A 128 20.92 16.87 -2.95
N VAL A 129 20.62 17.10 -4.24
CA VAL A 129 19.24 17.18 -4.76
C VAL A 129 19.01 16.14 -5.84
N HIS A 130 19.68 16.24 -6.99
CA HIS A 130 19.28 15.46 -8.16
C HIS A 130 19.40 13.95 -7.96
N GLN A 131 20.52 13.49 -7.40
CA GLN A 131 20.74 12.08 -7.13
C GLN A 131 19.70 11.51 -6.13
N PRO A 132 19.55 12.04 -4.90
CA PRO A 132 18.59 11.48 -3.95
C PRO A 132 17.14 11.63 -4.42
N VAL A 133 16.76 12.76 -5.04
CA VAL A 133 15.38 12.94 -5.55
C VAL A 133 15.05 11.91 -6.63
N ASN A 134 15.98 11.63 -7.55
CA ASN A 134 15.77 10.60 -8.57
C ASN A 134 15.60 9.19 -7.96
N GLU A 135 16.36 8.86 -6.92
CA GLU A 135 16.19 7.61 -6.17
C GLU A 135 14.81 7.54 -5.49
N TYR A 136 14.39 8.61 -4.83
CA TYR A 136 13.07 8.68 -4.18
C TYR A 136 11.91 8.60 -5.16
N GLU A 137 12.00 9.27 -6.32
CA GLU A 137 10.98 9.21 -7.38
C GLU A 137 10.88 7.80 -8.01
N THR A 138 12.00 7.11 -8.13
CA THR A 138 12.04 5.72 -8.59
C THR A 138 11.28 4.82 -7.60
N ILE A 139 11.53 4.97 -6.29
CA ILE A 139 10.82 4.22 -5.26
C ILE A 139 9.34 4.57 -5.26
N LEU A 140 8.96 5.85 -5.35
CA LEU A 140 7.57 6.28 -5.45
C LEU A 140 6.84 5.64 -6.65
N THR A 141 7.52 5.49 -7.77
CA THR A 141 6.98 4.81 -8.96
C THR A 141 6.78 3.31 -8.71
N MET A 142 7.74 2.64 -8.06
CA MET A 142 7.60 1.24 -7.66
C MET A 142 6.41 1.03 -6.73
N LEU A 143 6.20 1.91 -5.74
CA LEU A 143 5.06 1.83 -4.81
C LEU A 143 3.72 1.96 -5.55
N ARG A 144 3.61 2.86 -6.53
CA ARG A 144 2.40 3.00 -7.38
C ARG A 144 2.13 1.73 -8.20
N ASN A 145 3.17 1.11 -8.73
CA ASN A 145 3.02 -0.13 -9.50
C ASN A 145 2.49 -1.27 -8.63
N ILE A 146 2.98 -1.42 -7.40
CA ILE A 146 2.48 -2.41 -6.44
C ILE A 146 0.99 -2.21 -6.16
N GLN A 147 0.53 -0.97 -5.99
CA GLN A 147 -0.91 -0.67 -5.82
C GLN A 147 -1.72 -1.10 -7.04
N ALA A 148 -1.25 -0.76 -8.24
CA ALA A 148 -1.93 -1.12 -9.49
C ALA A 148 -2.00 -2.63 -9.71
N GLU A 149 -0.94 -3.37 -9.37
CA GLU A 149 -0.92 -4.84 -9.47
C GLU A 149 -1.94 -5.49 -8.53
N LEU A 150 -2.07 -4.99 -7.30
CA LEU A 150 -3.08 -5.47 -6.35
C LEU A 150 -4.51 -5.17 -6.82
N ASP A 151 -4.73 -3.98 -7.41
CA ASP A 151 -6.01 -3.61 -8.00
C ASP A 151 -6.38 -4.50 -9.17
N GLN A 152 -5.42 -4.77 -10.06
CA GLN A 152 -5.61 -5.66 -11.19
C GLN A 152 -5.92 -7.09 -10.73
N LEU A 153 -5.21 -7.61 -9.73
CA LEU A 153 -5.45 -8.94 -9.19
C LEU A 153 -6.87 -9.05 -8.60
N LEU A 154 -7.33 -8.05 -7.84
CA LEU A 154 -8.70 -8.03 -7.31
C LEU A 154 -9.76 -7.97 -8.42
N ALA A 155 -9.50 -7.21 -9.49
CA ALA A 155 -10.39 -7.14 -10.65
C ALA A 155 -10.51 -8.49 -11.35
N GLN A 156 -9.39 -9.19 -11.55
CA GLN A 156 -9.37 -10.54 -12.13
C GLN A 156 -10.13 -11.54 -11.26
N ILE A 157 -9.89 -11.53 -9.94
CA ILE A 157 -10.62 -12.39 -9.00
C ILE A 157 -12.13 -12.13 -9.06
N LYS A 158 -12.54 -10.85 -9.11
CA LYS A 158 -13.95 -10.48 -9.22
C LYS A 158 -14.58 -11.00 -10.51
N ALA A 159 -13.89 -10.85 -11.65
CA ALA A 159 -14.38 -11.37 -12.92
C ALA A 159 -14.59 -12.89 -12.89
N THR A 160 -13.67 -13.64 -12.29
CA THR A 160 -13.82 -15.09 -12.09
C THR A 160 -15.05 -15.43 -11.23
N ILE A 161 -15.27 -14.70 -10.14
CA ILE A 161 -16.45 -14.87 -9.28
C ILE A 161 -17.74 -14.63 -10.07
N ASP A 162 -17.84 -13.50 -10.76
CA ASP A 162 -19.03 -13.09 -11.51
C ASP A 162 -19.34 -14.11 -12.64
N GLN A 163 -18.31 -14.64 -13.29
CA GLN A 163 -18.44 -15.69 -14.31
C GLN A 163 -19.04 -16.97 -13.71
N GLN A 164 -18.52 -17.46 -12.58
CA GLN A 164 -19.03 -18.70 -11.98
C GLN A 164 -20.49 -18.56 -11.51
N VAL A 165 -20.84 -17.43 -10.92
CA VAL A 165 -22.24 -17.14 -10.49
C VAL A 165 -23.19 -17.10 -11.69
N ALA A 166 -22.76 -16.53 -12.83
CA ALA A 166 -23.60 -16.47 -14.03
C ALA A 166 -23.83 -17.85 -14.69
N THR A 167 -22.87 -18.76 -14.56
CA THR A 167 -22.93 -20.08 -15.22
C THR A 167 -23.54 -21.19 -14.36
N ASP A 168 -23.75 -20.95 -13.06
CA ASP A 168 -24.26 -21.96 -12.13
C ASP A 168 -25.53 -21.45 -11.43
N SER A 169 -26.67 -22.04 -11.81
CA SER A 169 -27.99 -21.68 -11.28
C SER A 169 -28.15 -22.01 -9.79
N GLU A 170 -27.40 -22.97 -9.25
CA GLU A 170 -27.42 -23.25 -7.81
C GLU A 170 -26.64 -22.18 -7.04
N LEU A 171 -25.49 -21.74 -7.57
CA LEU A 171 -24.77 -20.60 -7.01
C LEU A 171 -25.64 -19.36 -6.98
N ALA A 172 -26.38 -19.05 -8.05
CA ALA A 172 -27.31 -17.93 -8.09
C ALA A 172 -28.35 -17.96 -6.94
N ASN A 173 -28.82 -19.15 -6.55
CA ASN A 173 -29.76 -19.32 -5.44
C ASN A 173 -29.16 -19.07 -4.04
N TYR A 174 -27.84 -19.10 -3.89
CA TYR A 174 -27.18 -18.68 -2.65
C TYR A 174 -27.04 -17.15 -2.53
N PHE A 175 -27.32 -16.41 -3.61
CA PHE A 175 -27.17 -14.96 -3.70
C PHE A 175 -28.46 -14.19 -4.02
N SER A 176 -29.60 -14.87 -4.18
CA SER A 176 -30.94 -14.29 -4.30
C SER A 176 -31.60 -14.05 -2.94
#